data_AF-A0A381I607-F1
#
_entry.id   AF-A0A381I607-F1
#
_cell.length_a   1.000
_cell.length_b   1.000
_cell.length_c   1.000
_cell.angle_alpha   90.00
_cell.angle_beta   90.00
_cell.angle_gamma   90.00
#
_symmetry.space_group_name_H-M   'P 1'
#
loop_
_entity.id
_entity.type
_entity.pdbx_description
1 polymer ?
#
loop_
_entity_poly.entity_id
_entity_poly.type
_entity_poly.pdbx_seq_one_letter_code
_entity_poly.pdbx_strand_id
1 'polypeptide(L)'
;MTELPKEFLEDIEEILKDEYDDFIKSYEESKTTGLRINTLKIDKKKLFDLELFDLNQIPWAEEGFYYDDKIDRPGRNPLHEAGAYYLQEPSAMSVIPKADIKEGEKVLDMCAAPGGKSTYILSKLNDTVYWFLMKLMLVELRL
;
A
#
# COMPACT_ATOMS: atom_id res chain seq x y z
N MET A 1 20.02 -16.88 2.34
CA MET A 1 18.75 -17.38 1.80
C MET A 1 17.72 -17.33 2.89
N THR A 2 16.54 -16.83 2.56
CA THR A 2 15.36 -16.90 3.42
C THR A 2 15.02 -18.38 3.60
N GLU A 3 15.01 -18.90 4.82
CA GLU A 3 14.55 -20.28 5.06
C GLU A 3 13.03 -20.30 4.93
N LEU A 4 12.54 -20.78 3.79
CA LEU A 4 11.11 -20.96 3.53
C LEU A 4 10.66 -22.35 4.02
N PRO A 5 9.43 -22.50 4.55
CA PRO A 5 8.92 -23.80 4.97
C PRO A 5 8.90 -24.81 3.83
N LYS A 6 9.32 -26.05 4.11
CA LYS A 6 9.40 -27.12 3.09
C LYS A 6 8.04 -27.42 2.45
N GLU A 7 6.98 -27.49 3.24
CA GLU A 7 5.61 -27.72 2.75
C GLU A 7 5.16 -26.62 1.79
N PHE A 8 5.48 -25.35 2.08
CA PHE A 8 5.18 -24.24 1.18
C PHE A 8 5.92 -24.33 -0.16
N LEU A 9 7.19 -24.76 -0.13
CA LEU A 9 7.98 -24.92 -1.34
C LEU A 9 7.42 -26.04 -2.23
N GLU A 10 7.02 -27.17 -1.63
CA GLU A 10 6.41 -28.29 -2.34
C GLU A 10 5.08 -27.88 -2.98
N ASP A 11 4.20 -27.19 -2.23
CA ASP A 11 2.91 -26.71 -2.74
C ASP A 11 3.09 -25.73 -3.92
N ILE A 12 4.01 -24.78 -3.80
CA ILE A 12 4.24 -23.76 -4.82
C ILE A 12 4.93 -24.34 -6.06
N GLU A 13 5.81 -25.32 -5.91
CA GLU A 13 6.41 -26.05 -7.03
C GLU A 13 5.33 -26.77 -7.84
N GLU A 14 4.35 -27.39 -7.19
CA GLU A 14 3.23 -28.05 -7.87
C GLU A 14 2.32 -27.05 -8.61
N ILE A 15 2.08 -25.87 -8.02
CA ILE A 15 1.21 -24.82 -8.58
C ILE A 15 1.87 -24.13 -9.77
N LEU A 16 3.13 -23.69 -9.63
CA LEU A 16 3.83 -22.83 -10.59
C LEU A 16 4.60 -23.63 -11.66
N LYS A 17 5.03 -24.85 -11.36
CA LYS A 17 5.75 -25.74 -12.29
C LYS A 17 6.94 -25.05 -12.96
N ASP A 18 6.83 -24.77 -14.25
CA ASP A 18 7.89 -24.13 -15.04
C ASP A 18 8.24 -22.70 -14.56
N GLU A 19 7.35 -22.05 -13.80
CA GLU A 19 7.56 -20.71 -13.22
C GLU A 19 8.16 -20.75 -11.80
N TYR A 20 8.37 -21.93 -11.22
CA TYR A 20 8.85 -22.09 -9.84
C TYR A 20 10.23 -21.45 -9.63
N ASP A 21 11.18 -21.69 -10.54
CA ASP A 21 12.54 -21.18 -10.42
C ASP A 21 12.57 -19.64 -10.44
N ASP A 22 11.74 -19.02 -11.27
CA ASP A 22 11.59 -17.56 -11.33
C ASP A 22 10.99 -17.01 -10.03
N PHE A 23 10.00 -17.70 -9.46
CA PHE A 23 9.43 -17.34 -8.16
C PHE A 23 10.48 -17.40 -7.03
N ILE A 24 11.28 -18.46 -6.96
CA ILE A 24 12.34 -18.57 -5.94
C ILE A 24 13.38 -17.47 -6.12
N LYS A 25 13.77 -17.19 -7.37
CA LYS A 25 14.71 -16.10 -7.67
C LYS A 25 14.18 -14.73 -7.25
N SER A 26 12.87 -14.51 -7.30
CA SER A 26 12.27 -13.24 -6.86
C SER A 26 12.53 -12.93 -5.36
N TYR A 27 12.77 -13.94 -4.51
CA TYR A 27 13.15 -13.71 -3.11
C TYR A 27 14.56 -13.14 -2.92
N GLU A 28 15.41 -13.20 -3.95
CA GLU A 28 16.73 -12.57 -3.94
C GLU A 28 16.68 -11.09 -4.35
N GLU A 29 15.54 -10.65 -4.90
CA GLU A 29 15.36 -9.27 -5.33
C GLU A 29 15.14 -8.32 -4.15
N SER A 30 15.47 -7.06 -4.36
CA SER A 30 15.19 -6.02 -3.37
C SER A 30 13.70 -5.83 -3.18
N LYS A 31 13.28 -5.64 -1.93
CA LYS A 31 11.90 -5.30 -1.61
C LYS A 31 11.49 -4.04 -2.38
N THR A 32 10.29 -4.09 -2.95
CA THR A 32 9.70 -2.90 -3.56
C THR A 32 9.02 -2.07 -2.48
N THR A 33 9.41 -0.81 -2.37
CA THR A 33 8.86 0.14 -1.40
C THR A 33 8.04 1.23 -2.06
N GLY A 34 6.92 1.57 -1.43
CA GLY A 34 5.93 2.48 -1.99
C GLY A 34 5.34 3.43 -0.95
N LEU A 35 5.02 4.63 -1.40
CA LEU A 35 4.38 5.69 -0.65
C LEU A 35 3.14 6.14 -1.44
N ARG A 36 2.00 6.25 -0.78
CA ARG A 36 0.77 6.78 -1.36
C ARG A 36 0.40 8.11 -0.72
N ILE A 37 0.24 9.14 -1.53
CA ILE A 37 -0.18 10.46 -1.09
C ILE A 37 -1.63 10.41 -0.56
N ASN A 38 -1.89 11.15 0.51
CA ASN A 38 -3.23 11.42 0.99
C ASN A 38 -3.70 12.77 0.44
N THR A 39 -4.45 12.74 -0.67
CA THR A 39 -4.95 13.93 -1.37
C THR A 39 -5.94 14.76 -0.55
N LEU A 40 -6.50 14.21 0.53
CA LEU A 40 -7.32 14.98 1.48
C LEU A 40 -6.50 15.91 2.36
N LYS A 41 -5.18 15.71 2.47
CA LYS A 41 -4.29 16.48 3.35
C LYS A 41 -3.24 17.30 2.61
N ILE A 42 -2.72 16.78 1.51
CA ILE A 42 -1.67 17.45 0.73
C ILE A 42 -1.87 17.20 -0.75
N ASP A 43 -1.72 18.26 -1.54
CA ASP A 43 -1.69 18.18 -2.98
C ASP A 43 -0.39 17.53 -3.46
N LYS A 44 -0.46 16.68 -4.50
CA LYS A 44 0.74 16.06 -5.12
C LYS A 44 1.84 17.08 -5.36
N LYS A 45 1.50 18.20 -6.02
CA LYS A 45 2.47 19.26 -6.32
C LYS A 45 3.19 19.78 -5.08
N LYS A 46 2.45 20.06 -3.99
CA LYS A 46 3.05 20.56 -2.75
C LYS A 46 4.02 19.56 -2.13
N LEU A 47 3.74 18.26 -2.22
CA LEU A 47 4.68 17.25 -1.72
C LEU A 47 5.99 17.24 -2.53
N PHE A 48 5.90 17.34 -3.86
CA PHE A 48 7.06 17.39 -4.75
C PHE A 48 7.87 18.69 -4.59
N ASP A 49 7.21 19.83 -4.38
CA ASP A 49 7.86 21.12 -4.14
C ASP A 49 8.71 21.13 -2.85
N LEU A 50 8.50 20.18 -1.93
CA LEU A 50 9.32 20.04 -0.72
C LEU A 50 10.63 19.27 -0.95
N GLU A 51 10.78 18.61 -2.11
CA GLU A 51 12.00 17.87 -2.52
C GLU A 51 12.54 16.94 -1.41
N LEU A 52 11.65 16.28 -0.67
CA LEU A 52 12.02 15.49 0.52
C LEU A 52 12.60 14.11 0.20
N PHE A 53 12.19 13.52 -0.92
CA PHE A 53 12.46 12.13 -1.30
C PHE A 53 12.62 12.03 -2.81
N ASP A 54 13.35 11.01 -3.28
CA ASP A 54 13.40 10.65 -4.69
C ASP A 54 12.24 9.71 -5.04
N LEU A 55 11.23 10.26 -5.71
CA LEU A 55 9.95 9.59 -5.94
C LEU A 55 9.72 9.30 -7.42
N ASN A 56 9.42 8.05 -7.75
CA ASN A 56 9.05 7.60 -9.09
C ASN A 56 7.60 7.16 -9.13
N GLN A 57 6.80 7.63 -10.09
CA GLN A 57 5.36 7.34 -10.11
C GLN A 57 5.07 5.86 -10.36
N ILE A 58 4.14 5.29 -9.60
CA ILE A 58 3.61 3.94 -9.81
C ILE A 58 2.61 3.98 -10.98
N PRO A 59 2.79 3.17 -12.05
CA PRO A 59 1.99 3.29 -13.28
C PRO A 59 0.48 3.07 -13.09
N TRP A 60 0.10 2.24 -12.12
CA TRP A 60 -1.31 1.86 -11.87
C TRP A 60 -1.95 2.59 -10.69
N ALA A 61 -1.21 3.48 -10.01
CA ALA A 61 -1.72 4.23 -8.87
C ALA A 61 -1.27 5.69 -8.98
N GLU A 62 -2.17 6.58 -9.37
CA GLU A 62 -1.85 7.99 -9.64
C GLU A 62 -1.24 8.71 -8.43
N GLU A 63 -1.73 8.37 -7.23
CA GLU A 63 -1.27 8.87 -5.94
C GLU A 63 -0.11 8.05 -5.35
N GLY A 64 0.34 7.00 -6.04
CA GLY A 64 1.38 6.08 -5.59
C GLY A 64 2.75 6.39 -6.20
N PHE A 65 3.79 6.28 -5.38
CA PHE A 65 5.18 6.51 -5.76
C PHE A 65 6.10 5.45 -5.15
N TYR A 66 7.06 4.97 -5.94
CA TYR A 66 8.20 4.22 -5.47
C TYR A 66 9.21 5.16 -4.79
N TYR A 67 9.90 4.65 -3.78
CA TYR A 67 11.07 5.28 -3.17
C TYR A 67 12.10 4.20 -2.85
N ASP A 68 13.38 4.55 -2.75
CA ASP A 68 14.44 3.62 -2.29
C ASP A 68 14.60 3.72 -0.77
N ASP A 69 14.32 2.63 -0.04
CA ASP A 69 14.38 2.61 1.42
C ASP A 69 15.80 2.66 2.01
N LYS A 70 16.83 2.51 1.16
CA LYS A 70 18.24 2.71 1.53
C LYS A 70 18.62 4.17 1.53
N ILE A 71 18.00 4.96 0.66
CA ILE A 71 18.26 6.40 0.48
C ILE A 71 17.29 7.19 1.37
N ASP A 72 15.99 6.92 1.22
CA ASP A 72 14.91 7.68 1.82
C ASP A 72 14.28 6.94 3.00
N ARG A 73 13.90 7.70 4.04
CA ARG A 73 13.22 7.17 5.22
C ARG A 73 11.91 7.92 5.49
N PRO A 74 10.93 7.83 4.57
CA PRO A 74 9.69 8.58 4.68
C PRO A 74 8.89 8.25 5.96
N GLY A 75 9.06 7.06 6.55
CA GLY A 75 8.42 6.71 7.83
C GLY A 75 8.91 7.49 9.05
N ARG A 76 10.03 8.21 8.96
CA ARG A 76 10.56 9.06 10.06
C ARG A 76 10.24 10.54 9.89
N ASN A 77 9.53 10.90 8.83
CA ASN A 77 9.23 12.29 8.52
C ASN A 77 7.93 12.73 9.24
N PRO A 78 7.85 13.95 9.79
CA PRO A 78 6.63 14.46 10.42
C PRO A 78 5.39 14.43 9.52
N LEU A 79 5.55 14.49 8.20
CA LEU A 79 4.44 14.37 7.24
C LEU A 79 3.81 12.97 7.24
N HIS A 80 4.58 11.93 7.53
CA HIS A 80 4.06 10.58 7.72
C HIS A 80 3.17 10.52 8.96
N GLU A 81 3.66 11.05 10.09
CA GLU A 81 2.88 11.15 11.34
C GLU A 81 1.63 12.02 11.18
N ALA A 82 1.71 13.08 10.37
CA ALA A 82 0.58 13.92 10.02
C ALA A 82 -0.42 13.22 9.08
N GLY A 83 -0.10 12.05 8.53
CA GLY A 83 -0.93 11.29 7.60
C GLY A 83 -1.03 11.94 6.21
N ALA A 84 -0.04 12.75 5.83
CA ALA A 84 0.05 13.37 4.50
C ALA A 84 0.30 12.32 3.39
N TYR A 85 0.85 11.17 3.78
CA TYR A 85 0.98 9.99 2.93
C TYR A 85 1.02 8.72 3.80
N TYR A 86 0.85 7.57 3.16
CA TYR A 86 0.92 6.24 3.78
C TYR A 86 2.02 5.42 3.12
N LEU A 87 2.84 4.73 3.92
CA LEU A 87 3.74 3.70 3.39
C LEU A 87 2.92 2.46 3.07
N GLN A 88 2.89 2.10 1.79
CA GLN A 88 2.08 1.01 1.31
C GLN A 88 2.82 0.31 0.18
N GLU A 89 2.80 -1.03 0.19
CA GLU A 89 3.41 -1.82 -0.86
C GLU A 89 2.67 -1.56 -2.20
N PRO A 90 3.39 -1.33 -3.32
CA PRO A 90 2.80 -0.93 -4.61
C PRO A 90 1.71 -1.85 -5.17
N SER A 91 1.84 -3.18 -5.04
CA SER A 91 0.82 -4.11 -5.50
C SER A 91 -0.51 -3.88 -4.79
N ALA A 92 -0.48 -3.56 -3.49
CA ALA A 92 -1.67 -3.27 -2.71
C ALA A 92 -2.37 -1.96 -3.11
N MET A 93 -1.69 -1.07 -3.85
CA MET A 93 -2.28 0.18 -4.36
C MET A 93 -3.14 -0.04 -5.62
N SER A 94 -3.01 -1.18 -6.31
CA SER A 94 -3.76 -1.47 -7.55
C SER A 94 -5.27 -1.68 -7.34
N VAL A 95 -5.66 -2.07 -6.13
CA VAL A 95 -7.03 -2.52 -5.83
C VAL A 95 -8.06 -1.40 -6.02
N ILE A 96 -7.77 -0.20 -5.51
CA ILE A 96 -8.74 0.90 -5.45
C ILE A 96 -8.93 1.60 -6.80
N PRO A 97 -7.86 1.91 -7.57
CA PRO A 97 -8.01 2.39 -8.94
C PRO A 97 -8.86 1.46 -9.81
N LYS A 98 -8.71 0.14 -9.62
CA LYS A 98 -9.48 -0.86 -10.37
C LYS A 98 -10.94 -0.97 -9.93
N ALA A 99 -11.25 -0.59 -8.70
CA ALA A 99 -12.62 -0.58 -8.18
C ALA A 99 -13.49 0.57 -8.72
N ASP A 100 -12.89 1.57 -9.40
CA ASP A 100 -13.57 2.73 -10.03
C ASP A 100 -14.58 3.43 -9.10
N ILE A 101 -14.18 3.65 -7.84
CA ILE A 101 -15.02 4.27 -6.81
C ILE A 101 -15.27 5.74 -7.16
N LYS A 102 -16.54 6.16 -7.10
CA LYS A 102 -16.98 7.52 -7.46
C LYS A 102 -17.52 8.28 -6.27
N GLU A 103 -17.35 9.60 -6.32
CA GLU A 103 -17.89 10.51 -5.31
C GLU A 103 -19.42 10.29 -5.13
N GLY A 104 -19.86 10.24 -3.87
CA GLY A 104 -21.26 9.99 -3.52
C GLY A 104 -21.67 8.51 -3.44
N GLU A 105 -20.78 7.57 -3.80
CA GLU A 105 -21.04 6.14 -3.62
C GLU A 105 -20.94 5.72 -2.14
N LYS A 106 -21.58 4.59 -1.82
CA LYS A 106 -21.46 3.95 -0.49
C LYS A 106 -20.54 2.75 -0.63
N VAL A 107 -19.42 2.79 0.07
CA VAL A 107 -18.41 1.73 0.04
C VAL A 107 -18.27 1.10 1.43
N LEU A 108 -18.20 -0.23 1.48
CA LEU A 108 -17.97 -1.02 2.68
C LEU A 108 -16.58 -1.65 2.62
N ASP A 109 -15.75 -1.36 3.61
CA ASP A 109 -14.48 -2.06 3.85
C ASP A 109 -14.68 -3.13 4.92
N MET A 110 -14.72 -4.41 4.49
CA MET A 110 -14.97 -5.55 5.38
C MET A 110 -13.79 -5.88 6.28
N CYS A 111 -12.56 -5.49 5.91
CA CYS A 111 -11.32 -5.82 6.63
C CYS A 111 -10.41 -4.59 6.67
N ALA A 112 -10.88 -3.57 7.40
CA ALA A 112 -10.28 -2.25 7.31
C ALA A 112 -8.93 -2.08 8.01
N ALA A 113 -8.57 -2.92 8.99
CA ALA A 113 -7.29 -2.78 9.70
C ALA A 113 -6.11 -3.14 8.77
N PRO A 114 -4.99 -2.39 8.77
CA PRO A 114 -4.66 -1.20 9.58
C PRO A 114 -5.15 0.15 9.00
N GLY A 115 -5.84 0.18 7.86
CA GLY A 115 -6.52 1.39 7.34
C GLY A 115 -5.96 1.95 6.04
N GLY A 116 -4.92 1.35 5.47
CA GLY A 116 -4.30 1.83 4.22
C GLY A 116 -5.29 1.88 3.05
N LYS A 117 -6.10 0.83 2.85
CA LYS A 117 -7.10 0.82 1.77
C LYS A 117 -8.29 1.73 2.07
N SER A 118 -8.78 1.74 3.30
CA SER A 118 -9.90 2.59 3.73
C SER A 118 -9.60 4.08 3.52
N THR A 119 -8.38 4.52 3.83
CA THR A 119 -7.95 5.91 3.59
C THR A 119 -7.85 6.24 2.11
N TYR A 120 -7.57 5.26 1.25
CA TYR A 120 -7.60 5.46 -0.19
C TYR A 120 -9.05 5.61 -0.69
N ILE A 121 -9.95 4.76 -0.22
CA ILE A 121 -11.39 4.84 -0.54
C ILE A 121 -11.92 6.22 -0.13
N LEU A 122 -11.62 6.68 1.09
CA LEU A 122 -12.02 8.01 1.57
C LEU A 122 -11.54 9.14 0.66
N SER A 123 -10.30 9.05 0.16
CA SER A 123 -9.77 10.05 -0.77
C SER A 123 -10.50 10.09 -2.12
N LYS A 124 -11.08 8.96 -2.57
CA LYS A 124 -11.91 8.91 -3.79
C LYS A 124 -13.35 9.38 -3.55
N LEU A 125 -13.85 9.22 -2.32
CA LEU A 125 -15.18 9.65 -1.90
C LEU A 125 -15.24 11.11 -1.43
N ASN A 126 -14.12 11.85 -1.46
CA ASN A 126 -14.02 13.25 -1.00
C ASN A 126 -14.62 13.48 0.40
N ASP A 127 -14.38 12.53 1.30
CA ASP A 127 -14.86 12.53 2.69
C ASP A 127 -16.40 12.67 2.87
N THR A 128 -17.20 12.41 1.82
CA THR A 128 -18.61 12.82 1.81
C THR A 128 -19.58 11.74 2.33
N VAL A 129 -19.26 10.45 2.20
CA VAL A 129 -20.13 9.35 2.67
C VAL A 129 -19.30 8.12 3.06
N TYR A 130 -19.33 7.72 4.34
CA TYR A 130 -18.78 6.43 4.78
C TYR A 130 -19.76 5.75 5.74
N TRP A 131 -20.28 4.58 5.37
CA TRP A 131 -21.02 3.72 6.29
C TRP A 131 -20.20 2.46 6.59
N PHE A 132 -19.97 2.27 7.89
CA PHE A 132 -19.56 1.02 8.55
C PHE A 132 -18.15 0.51 8.22
N LEU A 133 -17.18 0.89 9.05
CA LEU A 133 -15.94 0.13 9.24
C LEU A 133 -16.26 -1.13 10.05
N MET A 134 -16.31 -2.31 9.44
CA MET A 134 -16.25 -3.55 10.21
C MET A 134 -14.81 -3.76 10.67
N LYS A 135 -14.52 -3.34 11.91
CA LYS A 135 -13.32 -3.76 12.63
C LYS A 135 -13.48 -5.23 13.04
N LEU A 136 -13.22 -6.16 12.12
CA LEU A 136 -12.89 -7.54 12.49
C LEU A 136 -11.39 -7.63 12.79
N MET A 137 -11.00 -7.00 13.90
CA MET A 137 -9.80 -7.31 14.66
C MET A 137 -10.02 -6.84 16.11
N LEU A 138 -10.93 -7.56 16.78
CA LEU A 138 -10.79 -7.80 18.22
C LEU A 138 -9.60 -8.75 18.36
N VAL A 139 -8.41 -8.20 18.59
CA VAL A 139 -7.16 -8.77 19.13
C VAL A 139 -6.01 -8.01 18.46
N GLU A 140 -5.64 -6.90 19.06
CA GLU A 140 -4.22 -6.55 19.24
C GLU A 140 -4.16 -5.88 20.61
N LEU A 141 -4.03 -6.77 21.58
CA LEU A 141 -3.76 -6.48 22.98
C LEU A 141 -2.48 -5.67 23.06
N ARG A 142 -2.57 -4.56 23.81
CA ARG A 142 -1.45 -4.12 24.61
C ARG A 142 -0.93 -5.32 25.41
N LEU A 143 0.31 -5.71 25.17
CA LEU A 143 1.23 -6.15 26.20
C LEU A 143 2.40 -5.18 26.19
#